data_AF-A0A0N4VQM0-F1
#
_entry.id   AF-A0A0N4VQM0-F1
#
_cell.length_a   1.000
_cell.length_b   1.000
_cell.length_c   1.000
_cell.angle_alpha   90.00
_cell.angle_beta   90.00
_cell.angle_gamma   90.00
#
_symmetry.space_group_name_H-M   'P 1'
#
loop_
_entity.id
_entity.type
_entity.pdbx_description
1 polymer ?
#
loop_
_entity_poly.entity_id
_entity_poly.type
_entity_poly.pdbx_seq_one_letter_code
_entity_poly.pdbx_strand_id
1 'polypeptide(L)'
;MVYKLWNLRLTRLDLSRAFSKKVTVDEKQLMLRNMFTSTNNHFFSLKDLFLNDNDLNVLAVDAFCRIEGLAQLHLAGNNLKDFTFDDNCLLSLRMLDLSNNKIASPSVRILTGIPSLQALDISGNPLHCDCEIATFIAKMVPQRALNQGRTICVSPASLKGTDVFDVTVFPCTKTITSTHRKFALSFLVAALLLLIFAALKHYRDRLREIRFPLVAGYSKLVR
;
A
#
# COMPACT_ATOMS: atom_id res chain seq x y z
N MET A 1 0.65 47.98 19.49
CA MET A 1 0.69 47.77 18.02
C MET A 1 0.31 46.30 17.79
N VAL A 2 -0.91 46.03 17.35
CA VAL A 2 -1.33 44.65 17.05
C VAL A 2 -0.64 44.26 15.75
N TYR A 3 0.37 43.40 15.81
CA TYR A 3 0.92 42.78 14.61
C TYR A 3 -0.22 42.01 13.95
N LYS A 4 -0.77 42.57 12.86
CA LYS A 4 -1.76 41.91 12.04
C LYS A 4 -1.04 40.73 11.40
N LEU A 5 -1.21 39.53 11.97
CA LEU A 5 -0.64 38.30 11.44
C LEU A 5 -1.13 38.16 10.00
N TRP A 6 -0.22 38.31 9.05
CA TRP A 6 -0.50 38.43 7.63
C TRP A 6 -1.20 37.20 7.06
N ASN A 7 -1.04 36.05 7.71
CA ASN A 7 -1.56 34.75 7.30
C ASN A 7 -2.97 34.41 7.81
N LEU A 8 -3.54 35.18 8.75
CA LEU A 8 -4.85 34.88 9.37
C LEU A 8 -6.00 34.72 8.36
N ARG A 9 -6.02 35.57 7.33
CA ARG A 9 -7.09 35.65 6.33
C ARG A 9 -6.66 35.16 4.95
N LEU A 10 -5.44 34.63 4.84
CA LEU A 10 -4.91 34.20 3.57
C LEU A 10 -5.64 32.92 3.15
N THR A 11 -6.30 32.95 2.00
CA THR A 11 -7.02 31.80 1.44
C THR A 11 -6.22 31.06 0.38
N ARG A 12 -5.26 31.75 -0.25
CA ARG A 12 -4.38 31.20 -1.27
C ARG A 12 -2.95 31.68 -1.02
N LEU A 13 -2.01 30.76 -1.04
CA LEU A 13 -0.58 31.01 -0.91
C LEU A 13 0.14 30.33 -2.06
N ASP A 14 0.82 31.12 -2.88
CA ASP A 14 1.65 30.61 -3.96
C ASP A 14 3.13 30.80 -3.61
N LEU A 15 3.82 29.67 -3.42
CA LEU A 15 5.25 29.56 -3.20
C LEU A 15 5.90 28.75 -4.32
N SER A 16 5.28 28.69 -5.50
CA SER A 16 5.87 28.03 -6.66
C SER A 16 7.15 28.75 -7.08
N ARG A 17 8.24 28.00 -7.32
CA ARG A 17 9.57 28.56 -7.64
C ARG A 17 10.07 29.58 -6.59
N ALA A 18 9.65 29.45 -5.34
CA ALA A 18 9.99 30.42 -4.29
C ALA A 18 11.43 30.27 -3.78
N PHE A 19 12.01 29.07 -3.86
CA PHE A 19 13.35 28.84 -3.34
C PHE A 19 14.44 29.17 -4.37
N SER A 20 15.43 29.96 -3.94
CA SER A 20 16.62 30.21 -4.73
C SER A 20 17.42 28.92 -4.96
N LYS A 21 18.08 28.81 -6.12
CA LYS A 21 18.98 27.68 -6.44
C LYS A 21 20.13 27.49 -5.45
N LYS A 22 20.44 28.51 -4.63
CA LYS A 22 21.45 28.44 -3.57
C LYS A 22 20.98 27.72 -2.31
N VAL A 23 19.67 27.60 -2.11
CA VAL A 23 19.08 26.94 -0.94
C VAL A 23 19.13 25.45 -1.15
N THR A 24 19.75 24.74 -0.21
CA THR A 24 19.85 23.27 -0.24
C THR A 24 18.47 22.63 -0.02
N VAL A 25 18.32 21.38 -0.42
CA VAL A 25 17.01 20.70 -0.30
C VAL A 25 16.56 20.57 1.16
N ASP A 26 17.49 20.30 2.08
CA ASP A 26 17.22 20.19 3.51
C ASP A 26 16.76 21.54 4.10
N GLU A 27 17.38 22.64 3.68
CA GLU A 27 16.96 23.98 4.09
C GLU A 27 15.56 24.33 3.58
N LYS A 28 15.22 23.97 2.34
CA LYS A 28 13.87 24.15 1.79
C LYS A 28 12.84 23.40 2.64
N GLN A 29 13.14 22.15 3.00
CA GLN A 29 12.26 21.33 3.83
C GLN A 29 12.09 21.92 5.23
N LEU A 30 13.17 22.37 5.85
CA LEU A 30 13.14 23.00 7.18
C LEU A 30 12.33 24.29 7.16
N MET A 31 12.47 25.11 6.12
CA MET A 31 11.68 26.33 5.94
C MET A 31 10.18 26.03 5.84
N LEU A 32 9.79 25.06 5.00
CA LEU A 32 8.39 24.65 4.87
C LEU A 32 7.84 24.11 6.20
N ARG A 33 8.60 23.24 6.87
CA ARG A 33 8.23 22.70 8.18
C ARG A 33 8.01 23.82 9.19
N ASN A 34 8.98 24.72 9.36
CA ASN A 34 8.86 25.84 10.29
C ASN A 34 7.68 26.77 9.95
N MET A 35 7.38 26.94 8.66
CA MET A 35 6.28 27.78 8.21
C MET A 35 4.91 27.18 8.54
N PHE A 36 4.73 25.87 8.33
CA PHE A 36 3.42 25.23 8.38
C PHE A 36 3.16 24.42 9.65
N THR A 37 4.20 23.88 10.29
CA THR A 37 4.07 23.08 11.52
C THR A 37 4.31 23.88 12.80
N SER A 38 4.74 25.15 12.73
CA SER A 38 4.89 26.00 13.91
C SER A 38 3.57 26.16 14.68
N THR A 39 3.63 26.22 16.02
CA THR A 39 2.46 26.48 16.88
C THR A 39 1.85 27.85 16.66
N ASN A 40 2.65 28.78 16.11
CA ASN A 40 2.24 30.13 15.77
C ASN A 40 1.84 30.24 14.29
N ASN A 41 1.57 29.13 13.61
CA ASN A 41 0.98 29.16 12.29
C ASN A 41 -0.50 29.57 12.40
N HIS A 42 -0.90 30.60 11.64
CA HIS A 42 -2.27 31.14 11.61
C HIS A 42 -2.92 31.00 10.22
N PHE A 43 -2.49 30.03 9.39
CA PHE A 43 -3.11 29.70 8.10
C PHE A 43 -4.52 29.06 8.24
N PHE A 44 -5.33 29.51 9.19
CA PHE A 44 -6.67 28.97 9.47
C PHE A 44 -7.63 29.08 8.28
N SER A 45 -7.44 30.12 7.46
CA SER A 45 -8.28 30.37 6.28
C SER A 45 -7.69 29.79 4.99
N LEU A 46 -6.49 29.22 5.03
CA LEU A 46 -5.76 28.80 3.83
C LEU A 46 -6.42 27.57 3.21
N LYS A 47 -6.76 27.67 1.94
CA LYS A 47 -7.43 26.63 1.15
C LYS A 47 -6.57 26.13 0.00
N ASP A 48 -5.81 27.02 -0.63
CA ASP A 48 -4.99 26.69 -1.78
C ASP A 48 -3.51 26.96 -1.48
N LEU A 49 -2.68 25.92 -1.58
CA LEU A 49 -1.24 26.01 -1.41
C LEU A 49 -0.54 25.53 -2.67
N PHE A 50 0.28 26.40 -3.28
CA PHE A 50 1.07 26.08 -4.45
C PHE A 50 2.56 26.02 -4.07
N LEU A 51 3.19 24.89 -4.34
CA LEU A 51 4.59 24.58 -4.07
C LEU A 51 5.29 23.99 -5.30
N ASN A 52 4.80 24.34 -6.50
CA ASN A 52 5.31 23.79 -7.75
C ASN A 52 6.76 24.20 -8.01
N ASP A 53 7.50 23.37 -8.72
CA ASP A 53 8.84 23.68 -9.24
C ASP A 53 9.82 24.17 -8.15
N ASN A 54 9.87 23.50 -7.00
CA ASN A 54 10.72 23.88 -5.86
C ASN A 54 11.89 22.90 -5.60
N ASP A 55 12.08 21.92 -6.49
CA ASP A 55 13.05 20.82 -6.36
C ASP A 55 12.92 19.99 -5.07
N LEU A 56 11.73 19.93 -4.47
CA LEU A 56 11.50 19.19 -3.22
C LEU A 56 11.66 17.69 -3.46
N ASN A 57 12.45 16.98 -2.65
CA ASN A 57 12.62 15.52 -2.76
C ASN A 57 11.95 14.74 -1.62
N VAL A 58 11.70 15.40 -0.48
CA VAL A 58 11.08 14.85 0.72
C VAL A 58 10.16 15.91 1.31
N LEU A 59 9.01 15.46 1.78
CA LEU A 59 8.10 16.24 2.63
C LEU A 59 7.97 15.51 3.96
N ALA A 60 7.93 16.28 5.05
CA ALA A 60 7.62 15.70 6.34
C ALA A 60 6.14 15.25 6.35
N VAL A 61 5.85 14.09 6.95
CA VAL A 61 4.50 13.52 7.01
C VAL A 61 3.51 14.44 7.75
N ASP A 62 4.03 15.32 8.61
CA ASP A 62 3.28 16.29 9.41
C ASP A 62 3.21 17.70 8.77
N ALA A 63 3.86 17.90 7.61
CA ALA A 63 4.20 19.22 7.08
C ALA A 63 2.99 20.17 6.96
N PHE A 64 1.80 19.65 6.65
CA PHE A 64 0.62 20.45 6.38
C PHE A 64 -0.55 20.17 7.34
N CYS A 65 -0.37 19.34 8.37
CA CYS A 65 -1.49 18.89 9.21
C CYS A 65 -2.15 20.01 10.03
N ARG A 66 -1.43 21.11 10.27
CA ARG A 66 -1.97 22.28 10.97
C ARG A 66 -2.79 23.22 10.08
N ILE A 67 -2.88 22.93 8.78
CA ILE A 67 -3.67 23.70 7.82
C ILE A 67 -5.00 22.97 7.61
N GLU A 68 -5.84 22.98 8.64
CA GLU A 68 -7.08 22.17 8.68
C GLU A 68 -8.04 22.45 7.51
N GLY A 69 -8.03 23.68 6.99
CA GLY A 69 -8.87 24.13 5.87
C GLY A 69 -8.29 23.88 4.48
N LEU A 70 -7.11 23.25 4.36
CA LEU A 70 -6.44 23.07 3.07
C LEU A 70 -7.27 22.17 2.15
N ALA A 71 -7.69 22.72 1.02
CA ALA A 71 -8.54 22.07 0.04
C ALA A 71 -7.76 21.64 -1.22
N GLN A 72 -6.73 22.39 -1.59
CA GLN A 72 -5.93 22.19 -2.80
C GLN A 72 -4.44 22.29 -2.47
N LEU A 73 -3.68 21.26 -2.82
CA LEU A 73 -2.23 21.22 -2.65
C LEU A 73 -1.57 20.91 -3.99
N HIS A 74 -0.76 21.84 -4.49
CA HIS A 74 -0.02 21.68 -5.74
C HIS A 74 1.47 21.49 -5.47
N LEU A 75 1.99 20.35 -5.91
CA LEU A 75 3.37 19.90 -5.75
C LEU A 75 3.99 19.49 -7.09
N ALA A 76 3.43 19.96 -8.21
CA ALA A 76 3.88 19.61 -9.54
C ALA A 76 5.35 20.03 -9.79
N GLY A 77 6.07 19.26 -10.61
CA GLY A 77 7.43 19.62 -11.02
C GLY A 77 8.46 19.58 -9.89
N ASN A 78 8.24 18.76 -8.86
CA ASN A 78 9.21 18.50 -7.81
C ASN A 78 9.94 17.16 -8.05
N ASN A 79 10.75 16.72 -7.08
CA ASN A 79 11.54 15.49 -7.13
C ASN A 79 11.03 14.42 -6.13
N LEU A 80 9.75 14.47 -5.76
CA LEU A 80 9.18 13.59 -4.74
C LEU A 80 9.15 12.14 -5.24
N LYS A 81 9.68 11.23 -4.43
CA LYS A 81 9.65 9.78 -4.71
C LYS A 81 8.50 9.06 -4.02
N ASP A 82 8.05 9.62 -2.91
CA ASP A 82 6.94 9.15 -2.11
C ASP A 82 6.18 10.37 -1.59
N PHE A 83 4.93 10.15 -1.22
CA PHE A 83 4.02 11.12 -0.67
C PHE A 83 3.14 10.40 0.35
N THR A 84 3.41 10.64 1.63
CA THR A 84 2.65 10.11 2.75
C THR A 84 2.43 11.23 3.76
N PHE A 85 1.27 11.18 4.41
CA PHE A 85 0.91 12.11 5.47
C PHE A 85 0.49 11.31 6.69
N ASP A 86 0.62 11.91 7.86
CA ASP A 86 0.09 11.30 9.08
C ASP A 86 -1.42 11.05 8.95
N ASP A 87 -1.89 10.04 9.67
CA ASP A 87 -3.32 9.71 9.71
C ASP A 87 -4.12 10.94 10.15
N ASN A 88 -5.21 11.22 9.44
CA ASN A 88 -6.09 12.37 9.71
C ASN A 88 -5.43 13.76 9.60
N CYS A 89 -4.32 13.90 8.87
CA CYS A 89 -3.62 15.16 8.69
C CYS A 89 -4.36 16.17 7.78
N LEU A 90 -4.77 15.74 6.58
CA LEU A 90 -5.28 16.60 5.51
C LEU A 90 -6.75 16.30 5.22
N LEU A 91 -7.57 16.40 6.27
CA LEU A 91 -8.98 16.00 6.27
C LEU A 91 -9.86 16.75 5.27
N SER A 92 -9.53 18.00 4.97
CA SER A 92 -10.28 18.85 4.04
C SER A 92 -9.77 18.79 2.60
N LEU A 93 -8.65 18.08 2.35
CA LEU A 93 -8.00 18.10 1.04
C LEU A 93 -8.87 17.40 0.00
N ARG A 94 -9.20 18.13 -1.07
CA ARG A 94 -10.00 17.65 -2.20
C ARG A 94 -9.18 17.45 -3.45
N MET A 95 -8.10 18.21 -3.61
CA MET A 95 -7.24 18.11 -4.78
C MET A 95 -5.77 18.08 -4.41
N LEU A 96 -5.04 17.14 -5.00
CA LEU A 96 -3.60 16.96 -4.87
C LEU A 96 -2.97 16.82 -6.24
N ASP A 97 -2.11 17.76 -6.63
CA ASP A 97 -1.35 17.68 -7.87
C ASP A 97 0.10 17.27 -7.55
N LEU A 98 0.47 16.08 -7.98
CA LEU A 98 1.82 15.50 -7.89
C LEU A 98 2.39 15.21 -9.27
N SER A 99 1.87 15.86 -10.31
CA SER A 99 2.34 15.67 -11.67
C SER A 99 3.83 15.99 -11.81
N ASN A 100 4.51 15.31 -12.72
CA ASN A 100 5.92 15.53 -13.03
C ASN A 100 6.87 15.41 -11.82
N ASN A 101 6.60 14.44 -10.94
CA ASN A 101 7.48 14.06 -9.83
C ASN A 101 8.31 12.79 -10.16
N LYS A 102 8.81 12.08 -9.14
CA LYS A 102 9.61 10.85 -9.25
C LYS A 102 8.95 9.66 -8.56
N ILE A 103 7.62 9.66 -8.46
CA ILE A 103 6.83 8.61 -7.81
C ILE A 103 6.82 7.36 -8.70
N ALA A 104 7.28 6.23 -8.18
CA ALA A 104 7.25 4.96 -8.90
C ALA A 104 6.06 4.09 -8.48
N SER A 105 5.83 3.96 -7.17
CA SER A 105 4.81 3.07 -6.60
C SER A 105 4.01 3.81 -5.52
N PRO A 106 2.87 4.43 -5.87
CA PRO A 106 2.03 5.13 -4.90
C PRO A 106 1.41 4.17 -3.90
N SER A 107 1.51 4.48 -2.60
CA SER A 107 0.98 3.62 -1.54
C SER A 107 -0.48 3.91 -1.22
N VAL A 108 -1.29 2.87 -1.02
CA VAL A 108 -2.67 3.00 -0.52
C VAL A 108 -2.76 3.60 0.88
N ARG A 109 -1.65 3.63 1.63
CA ARG A 109 -1.61 4.24 2.97
C ARG A 109 -1.95 5.72 2.92
N ILE A 110 -1.67 6.42 1.82
CA ILE A 110 -1.98 7.85 1.78
C ILE A 110 -3.46 8.16 1.99
N LEU A 111 -4.35 7.26 1.59
CA LEU A 111 -5.79 7.43 1.73
C LEU A 111 -6.25 7.63 3.18
N THR A 112 -5.44 7.25 4.18
CA THR A 112 -5.74 7.52 5.60
C THR A 112 -5.44 8.96 6.00
N GLY A 113 -4.47 9.60 5.35
CA GLY A 113 -4.12 11.00 5.58
C GLY A 113 -5.00 12.00 4.82
N ILE A 114 -5.55 11.61 3.66
CA ILE A 114 -6.38 12.45 2.77
C ILE A 114 -7.75 11.82 2.45
N PRO A 115 -8.60 11.57 3.46
CA PRO A 115 -9.84 10.81 3.29
C PRO A 115 -10.91 11.50 2.40
N SER A 116 -10.79 12.82 2.18
CA SER A 116 -11.75 13.62 1.40
C SER A 116 -11.31 13.88 -0.04
N LEU A 117 -10.25 13.21 -0.52
CA LEU A 117 -9.66 13.48 -1.83
C LEU A 117 -10.64 13.18 -2.96
N GLN A 118 -10.75 14.12 -3.89
CA GLN A 118 -11.65 14.07 -5.06
C GLN A 118 -10.88 14.14 -6.38
N ALA A 119 -9.64 14.63 -6.37
CA ALA A 119 -8.80 14.70 -7.55
C ALA A 119 -7.32 14.55 -7.18
N LEU A 120 -6.63 13.71 -7.92
CA LEU A 120 -5.21 13.39 -7.81
C LEU A 120 -4.63 13.41 -9.21
N ASP A 121 -3.57 14.19 -9.39
CA ASP A 121 -2.72 14.10 -10.57
C ASP A 121 -1.39 13.42 -10.21
N ILE A 122 -1.08 12.32 -10.88
CA ILE A 122 0.23 11.65 -10.81
C ILE A 122 0.83 11.46 -12.21
N SER A 123 0.34 12.19 -13.21
CA SER A 123 0.87 12.17 -14.57
C SER A 123 2.34 12.61 -14.60
N GLY A 124 3.10 12.17 -15.61
CA GLY A 124 4.52 12.52 -15.72
C GLY A 124 5.43 11.90 -14.64
N ASN A 125 4.95 10.95 -13.84
CA ASN A 125 5.74 10.19 -12.88
C ASN A 125 6.27 8.87 -13.50
N PRO A 126 7.42 8.34 -13.03
CA PRO A 126 8.01 7.09 -13.52
C PRO A 126 7.32 5.85 -12.95
N LEU A 127 6.00 5.72 -13.18
CA LEU A 127 5.18 4.70 -12.55
C LEU A 127 5.62 3.27 -12.92
N HIS A 128 5.77 2.44 -11.89
CA HIS A 128 5.96 1.00 -11.99
C HIS A 128 4.61 0.31 -11.85
N CYS A 129 4.11 -0.22 -12.96
CA CYS A 129 2.80 -0.82 -13.03
C CYS A 129 2.84 -2.30 -12.64
N ASP A 130 2.46 -2.55 -11.41
CA ASP A 130 2.34 -3.86 -10.80
C ASP A 130 1.01 -4.01 -10.05
N CYS A 131 0.91 -5.01 -9.18
CA CYS A 131 -0.28 -5.21 -8.38
C CYS A 131 -0.49 -4.14 -7.30
N GLU A 132 0.55 -3.43 -6.87
CA GLU A 132 0.41 -2.34 -5.90
C GLU A 132 -0.27 -1.14 -6.55
N ILE A 133 0.17 -0.74 -7.75
CA ILE A 133 -0.50 0.35 -8.48
C ILE A 133 -1.94 -0.02 -8.82
N ALA A 134 -2.19 -1.27 -9.25
CA ALA A 134 -3.55 -1.72 -9.55
C ALA A 134 -4.46 -1.62 -8.31
N THR A 135 -3.93 -1.98 -7.13
CA THR A 135 -4.66 -1.84 -5.86
C THR A 135 -4.88 -0.37 -5.51
N PHE A 136 -3.89 0.49 -5.74
CA PHE A 136 -3.99 1.93 -5.53
C PHE A 136 -5.08 2.56 -6.39
N ILE A 137 -5.06 2.31 -7.69
CA ILE A 137 -6.06 2.77 -8.65
C ILE A 137 -7.45 2.23 -8.27
N ALA A 138 -7.57 0.95 -7.95
CA ALA A 138 -8.84 0.34 -7.56
C ALA A 138 -9.48 0.97 -6.32
N LYS A 139 -8.68 1.53 -5.39
CA LYS A 139 -9.22 2.28 -4.24
C LYS A 139 -9.60 3.72 -4.58
N MET A 140 -8.91 4.33 -5.54
CA MET A 140 -9.12 5.72 -5.95
C MET A 140 -10.28 5.89 -6.95
N VAL A 141 -10.49 4.93 -7.86
CA VAL A 141 -11.57 4.95 -8.87
C VAL A 141 -12.96 5.05 -8.25
N PRO A 142 -13.33 4.26 -7.21
CA PRO A 142 -14.60 4.41 -6.50
C PRO A 142 -14.80 5.80 -5.88
N GLN A 143 -13.70 6.47 -5.52
CA GLN A 143 -13.72 7.81 -4.93
C GLN A 143 -13.68 8.93 -5.98
N ARG A 144 -13.70 8.60 -7.28
CA ARG A 144 -13.50 9.54 -8.41
C ARG A 144 -12.21 10.35 -8.31
N ALA A 145 -11.26 9.88 -7.51
CA ALA A 145 -10.15 10.68 -7.02
C ALA A 145 -8.99 10.83 -8.01
N LEU A 146 -9.06 10.30 -9.24
CA LEU A 146 -7.91 10.18 -10.14
C LEU A 146 -8.34 10.59 -11.56
N ASN A 147 -8.28 11.88 -11.93
CA ASN A 147 -8.67 12.28 -13.29
C ASN A 147 -8.07 13.58 -13.89
N GLN A 148 -6.88 14.05 -13.47
CA GLN A 148 -6.38 15.32 -14.02
C GLN A 148 -5.52 15.22 -15.30
N GLY A 149 -5.01 14.02 -15.65
CA GLY A 149 -4.18 13.86 -16.85
C GLY A 149 -3.95 12.39 -17.28
N ARG A 150 -3.43 12.21 -18.50
CA ARG A 150 -3.05 10.90 -19.04
C ARG A 150 -1.88 10.34 -18.24
N THR A 151 -2.12 9.24 -17.54
CA THR A 151 -1.15 8.65 -16.61
C THR A 151 -0.67 7.33 -17.17
N ILE A 152 0.62 7.24 -17.47
CA ILE A 152 1.19 6.09 -18.17
C ILE A 152 2.18 5.32 -17.31
N CYS A 153 2.24 4.02 -17.57
CA CYS A 153 3.25 3.13 -17.02
C CYS A 153 4.61 3.36 -17.69
N VAL A 154 5.67 3.51 -16.91
CA VAL A 154 7.06 3.56 -17.42
C VAL A 154 7.74 2.21 -17.33
N SER A 155 7.32 1.38 -16.38
CA SER A 155 7.80 0.03 -16.15
C SER A 155 6.66 -0.86 -15.64
N PRO A 156 6.77 -2.20 -15.67
CA PRO A 156 7.79 -2.99 -16.37
C PRO A 156 7.70 -2.82 -17.89
N ALA A 157 8.70 -3.33 -18.63
CA ALA A 157 8.76 -3.17 -20.10
C ALA A 157 7.52 -3.68 -20.84
N SER A 158 6.83 -4.69 -20.30
CA SER A 158 5.59 -5.25 -20.85
C SER A 158 4.39 -4.29 -20.79
N LEU A 159 4.39 -3.34 -19.86
CA LEU A 159 3.33 -2.35 -19.68
C LEU A 159 3.79 -0.93 -20.02
N LYS A 160 5.02 -0.76 -20.50
CA LYS A 160 5.54 0.58 -20.80
C LYS A 160 4.66 1.29 -21.85
N GLY A 161 4.20 2.50 -21.52
CA GLY A 161 3.36 3.34 -22.36
C GLY A 161 1.86 3.06 -22.28
N THR A 162 1.43 2.03 -21.53
CA THR A 162 0.01 1.79 -21.28
C THR A 162 -0.54 2.81 -20.31
N ASP A 163 -1.83 3.16 -20.46
CA ASP A 163 -2.52 3.95 -19.46
C ASP A 163 -2.65 3.13 -18.16
N VAL A 164 -2.43 3.77 -17.01
CA VAL A 164 -2.51 3.12 -15.70
C VAL A 164 -3.92 2.58 -15.40
N PHE A 165 -4.96 3.19 -15.97
CA PHE A 165 -6.34 2.74 -15.82
C PHE A 165 -6.68 1.54 -16.72
N ASP A 166 -5.91 1.36 -17.80
CA ASP A 166 -6.03 0.24 -18.72
C ASP A 166 -5.19 -0.97 -18.26
N VAL A 167 -4.38 -0.82 -17.20
CA VAL A 167 -3.74 -1.95 -16.53
C VAL A 167 -4.86 -2.77 -15.92
N THR A 168 -5.36 -3.73 -16.71
CA THR A 168 -6.32 -4.71 -16.25
C THR A 168 -5.80 -5.27 -14.96
N VAL A 169 -6.67 -5.34 -13.95
CA VAL A 169 -6.40 -6.12 -12.74
C VAL A 169 -6.10 -7.53 -13.25
N PHE A 170 -4.82 -7.84 -13.47
CA PHE A 170 -4.35 -9.21 -13.57
C PHE A 170 -4.95 -9.94 -12.37
N PRO A 171 -4.98 -11.28 -12.32
CA PRO A 171 -5.17 -11.92 -11.04
C PRO A 171 -3.98 -11.57 -10.12
N CYS A 172 -3.97 -10.34 -9.58
CA CYS A 172 -3.42 -9.91 -8.31
C CYS A 172 -4.26 -10.53 -7.20
N THR A 173 -4.69 -11.77 -7.41
CA THR A 173 -4.88 -12.65 -6.30
C THR A 173 -3.49 -12.72 -5.69
N LYS A 174 -3.34 -12.30 -4.44
CA LYS A 174 -2.31 -12.94 -3.63
C LYS A 174 -2.61 -14.42 -3.81
N THR A 175 -1.79 -15.13 -4.58
CA THR A 175 -1.81 -16.57 -4.60
C THR A 175 -1.38 -17.02 -3.22
N ILE A 176 -2.29 -16.94 -2.24
CA ILE A 176 -2.38 -17.91 -1.15
C ILE A 176 -2.96 -19.19 -1.76
N THR A 177 -2.47 -19.60 -2.92
CA THR A 177 -2.88 -20.84 -3.54
C THR A 177 -1.90 -21.91 -3.08
N SER A 178 -2.44 -22.84 -2.32
CA SER A 178 -2.12 -24.25 -2.48
C SER A 178 -0.87 -24.80 -1.79
N THR A 179 -0.25 -24.12 -0.83
CA THR A 179 0.74 -24.80 0.03
C THR A 179 0.01 -25.52 1.18
N HIS A 180 -0.75 -24.80 2.00
CA HIS A 180 -1.48 -25.39 3.14
C HIS A 180 -2.52 -26.44 2.75
N ARG A 181 -3.21 -26.29 1.60
CA ARG A 181 -4.21 -27.26 1.14
C ARG A 181 -3.58 -28.59 0.67
N LYS A 182 -2.38 -28.54 0.09
CA LYS A 182 -1.59 -29.74 -0.27
C LYS A 182 -1.03 -30.43 0.98
N PHE A 183 -0.50 -29.66 1.93
CA PHE A 183 -0.01 -30.19 3.21
C PHE A 183 -1.13 -30.84 4.05
N ALA A 184 -2.33 -30.25 4.06
CA ALA A 184 -3.49 -30.82 4.75
C ALA A 184 -3.90 -32.18 4.17
N LEU A 185 -3.89 -32.33 2.84
CA LEU A 185 -4.22 -33.61 2.20
C LEU A 185 -3.16 -34.68 2.49
N SER A 186 -1.87 -34.33 2.45
CA SER A 186 -0.80 -35.28 2.80
C SER A 186 -0.87 -35.72 4.27
N PHE A 187 -1.24 -34.82 5.18
CA PHE A 187 -1.36 -35.14 6.61
C PHE A 187 -2.54 -36.09 6.89
N LEU A 188 -3.69 -35.87 6.23
CA LEU A 188 -4.86 -36.75 6.35
C LEU A 188 -4.58 -38.16 5.84
N VAL A 189 -3.88 -38.30 4.71
CA VAL A 189 -3.49 -39.61 4.16
C VAL A 189 -2.51 -40.32 5.10
N ALA A 190 -1.51 -39.61 5.63
CA ALA A 190 -0.56 -40.19 6.58
C ALA A 190 -1.25 -40.67 7.88
N ALA A 191 -2.20 -39.88 8.42
CA ALA A 191 -2.99 -40.27 9.59
C ALA A 191 -3.84 -41.53 9.33
N LEU A 192 -4.48 -41.63 8.16
CA LEU A 192 -5.26 -42.81 7.78
C LEU A 192 -4.38 -44.07 7.67
N LEU A 193 -3.20 -43.96 7.06
CA LEU A 193 -2.25 -45.08 6.94
C LEU A 193 -1.75 -45.57 8.30
N LEU A 194 -1.49 -44.65 9.25
CA LEU A 194 -1.10 -45.00 10.61
C LEU A 194 -2.23 -45.73 11.37
N LEU A 195 -3.48 -45.28 11.21
CA LEU A 195 -4.64 -45.94 11.82
C LEU A 195 -4.85 -47.35 11.25
N ILE A 196 -4.72 -47.52 9.93
CA ILE A 196 -4.81 -48.83 9.27
C ILE A 196 -3.69 -49.75 9.79
N PHE A 197 -2.45 -49.26 9.87
CA PHE A 197 -1.33 -50.04 10.39
C PHE A 197 -1.55 -50.45 11.85
N ALA A 198 -2.04 -49.55 12.69
CA ALA A 198 -2.37 -49.84 14.08
C ALA A 198 -3.49 -50.90 14.20
N ALA A 199 -4.54 -50.79 13.38
CA ALA A 199 -5.63 -51.77 13.34
C ALA A 199 -5.16 -53.15 12.87
N LEU A 200 -4.34 -53.21 11.82
CA LEU A 200 -3.75 -54.47 11.32
C LEU A 200 -2.82 -55.10 12.37
N LYS A 201 -2.03 -54.30 13.07
CA LYS A 201 -1.18 -54.78 14.17
C LYS A 201 -2.04 -55.34 15.30
N HIS A 202 -3.07 -54.61 15.72
CA HIS A 202 -4.00 -55.05 16.77
C HIS A 202 -4.71 -56.36 16.38
N TYR A 203 -5.19 -56.46 15.14
CA TYR A 203 -5.82 -57.67 14.61
C TYR A 203 -4.85 -58.86 14.56
N ARG A 204 -3.61 -58.63 14.13
CA ARG A 204 -2.56 -59.67 14.13
C ARG A 204 -2.23 -60.16 15.54
N ASP A 205 -2.14 -59.26 16.50
CA ASP A 205 -1.84 -59.60 17.89
C ASP A 205 -3.00 -60.40 18.51
N ARG A 206 -4.26 -60.02 18.23
CA ARG A 206 -5.46 -60.83 18.55
C ARG A 206 -5.42 -62.22 17.92
N LEU A 207 -5.08 -62.34 16.64
CA LEU A 207 -4.96 -63.65 15.97
C LEU A 207 -3.83 -64.52 16.53
N ARG A 208 -2.76 -63.93 17.06
CA ARG A 208 -1.70 -64.66 17.76
C ARG A 208 -2.21 -65.26 19.08
N GLU A 209 -3.04 -64.52 19.81
CA GLU A 209 -3.70 -65.03 21.03
C GLU A 209 -4.73 -66.13 20.72
N ILE A 210 -5.39 -66.08 19.56
CA ILE A 210 -6.39 -67.08 19.12
C ILE A 210 -5.74 -68.34 18.51
N ARG A 211 -4.40 -68.49 18.48
CA ARG A 211 -3.79 -69.78 18.14
C ARG A 211 -4.13 -70.83 19.20
N PHE A 212 -5.20 -71.56 18.88
CA PHE A 212 -5.71 -72.76 19.52
C PHE A 212 -4.58 -73.71 19.98
N PRO A 213 -4.70 -74.36 21.15
CA PRO A 213 -3.80 -75.44 21.51
C PRO A 213 -3.90 -76.51 20.42
N LEU A 214 -2.76 -76.87 19.82
CA LEU A 214 -2.67 -78.05 18.97
C LEU A 214 -3.12 -79.25 19.81
N VAL A 215 -4.28 -79.81 19.49
CA VAL A 215 -4.72 -81.09 20.04
C VAL A 215 -3.70 -82.13 19.58
N ALA A 216 -2.83 -82.55 20.49
CA ALA A 216 -1.91 -83.65 20.29
C ALA A 216 -2.71 -84.95 20.29
N GLY A 217 -3.03 -85.45 19.11
CA GLY A 217 -3.71 -86.73 18.98
C GLY A 217 -3.95 -87.07 17.53
N TYR A 218 -3.06 -87.88 16.96
CA TYR A 218 -3.38 -89.07 16.16
C TYR A 218 -2.05 -89.71 15.76
N SER A 219 -1.54 -90.54 16.67
CA SER A 219 -0.51 -91.53 16.40
C SER A 219 -1.08 -92.68 15.57
N LYS A 220 -0.38 -93.01 14.49
CA LYS A 220 -0.24 -94.34 13.88
C LYS A 220 -1.53 -95.08 13.48
N LEU A 221 -1.80 -95.12 12.17
CA LEU A 221 -2.35 -96.31 11.51
C LEU A 221 -1.83 -96.39 10.06
N VAL A 222 -1.44 -97.61 9.66
CA VAL A 222 -1.03 -98.08 8.32
C VAL A 222 0.43 -97.71 7.97
N ARG A 223 1.38 -98.66 8.01
CA ARG A 223 1.46 -99.89 7.21
C ARG A 223 2.39 -100.90 7.89
#